data_AF-A0A2E3H6A1-F1
#
_entry.id   AF-A0A2E3H6A1-F1
#
_cell.length_a   1.000
_cell.length_b   1.000
_cell.length_c   1.000
_cell.angle_alpha   90.00
_cell.angle_beta   90.00
_cell.angle_gamma   90.00
#
_symmetry.space_group_name_H-M   'P 1'
#
loop_
_entity.id
_entity.type
_entity.pdbx_description
1 polymer ?
#
loop_
_entity_poly.entity_id
_entity_poly.type
_entity_poly.pdbx_seq_one_letter_code
_entity_poly.pdbx_strand_id
1 'polypeptide(L)'
;MLIKQYGDPTGQKGHERKYSPAECTGAKKEAIFGKPDMSEVGTSHVERQNLTMRMGMRRFTRLTNAFSKKAENHAYAVALHFMHYNFCRIHKTLRITPAMAANLVASPWTVDDIVALVEKAEDAKPKTRGPYKPRAKKDISN
;
A
#
# COMPACT_ATOMS: atom_id res chain seq x y z
N MET A 1 -2.55 12.86 -14.02
CA MET A 1 -1.33 12.26 -13.42
C MET A 1 -0.31 13.37 -13.17
N LEU A 2 0.31 13.40 -11.98
CA LEU A 2 1.47 14.24 -11.71
C LEU A 2 2.72 13.38 -11.89
N ILE A 3 3.62 13.80 -12.79
CA ILE A 3 4.89 13.13 -13.06
C ILE A 3 5.99 13.98 -12.44
N LYS A 4 6.68 13.46 -11.43
CA LYS A 4 7.87 14.09 -10.87
C LYS A 4 9.10 13.66 -11.65
N GLN A 5 9.90 14.62 -12.06
CA GLN A 5 11.17 14.41 -12.75
C GLN A 5 12.27 14.48 -11.70
N TYR A 6 13.11 13.44 -11.69
CA TYR A 6 14.25 13.35 -10.79
C TYR A 6 15.53 13.33 -11.63
N GLY A 7 16.50 14.14 -11.24
CA GLY A 7 17.81 14.23 -11.86
C GLY A 7 18.76 13.14 -11.35
N ASP A 8 20.06 13.38 -11.53
CA ASP A 8 21.08 12.45 -11.06
C ASP A 8 21.16 12.40 -9.52
N PRO A 9 21.62 11.27 -8.93
CA PRO A 9 21.91 11.17 -7.50
C PRO A 9 22.93 12.24 -7.07
N THR A 10 22.68 12.91 -5.95
CA THR A 10 23.60 13.92 -5.41
C THR A 10 24.91 13.27 -4.92
N GLY A 11 26.06 13.54 -5.55
CA GLY A 11 27.36 13.07 -5.04
C GLY A 11 28.45 12.97 -6.10
N GLN A 12 29.67 13.34 -5.75
CA GLN A 12 30.77 13.44 -6.72
C GLN A 12 31.47 12.10 -6.98
N LYS A 13 31.70 11.24 -5.96
CA LYS A 13 32.30 9.89 -6.11
C LYS A 13 31.90 8.92 -4.98
N GLY A 14 32.03 7.62 -5.24
CA GLY A 14 32.04 6.58 -4.21
C GLY A 14 30.69 6.26 -3.55
N HIS A 15 30.70 5.95 -2.26
CA HIS A 15 29.51 5.57 -1.50
C HIS A 15 28.48 6.71 -1.42
N GLU A 16 28.89 7.98 -1.34
CA GLU A 16 27.97 9.13 -1.30
C GLU A 16 27.00 9.12 -2.48
N ARG A 17 27.50 9.02 -3.72
CA ARG A 17 26.64 8.94 -4.92
C ARG A 17 25.69 7.73 -4.92
N LYS A 18 26.08 6.62 -4.26
CA LYS A 18 25.29 5.38 -4.23
C LYS A 18 24.11 5.44 -3.26
N TYR A 19 24.12 6.33 -2.26
CA TYR A 19 23.09 6.40 -1.21
C TYR A 19 22.35 7.73 -1.15
N SER A 20 22.83 8.76 -1.84
CA SER A 20 22.15 10.05 -1.87
C SER A 20 20.86 10.04 -2.70
N PRO A 21 19.83 10.78 -2.26
CA PRO A 21 18.61 10.94 -3.02
C PRO A 21 18.85 11.69 -4.34
N ALA A 22 18.08 11.34 -5.37
CA ALA A 22 18.04 12.13 -6.61
C ALA A 22 17.35 13.46 -6.34
N GLU A 23 17.87 14.54 -6.93
CA GLU A 23 17.26 15.86 -6.85
C GLU A 23 15.95 15.89 -7.67
N CYS A 24 14.87 16.41 -7.11
CA CYS A 24 13.62 16.60 -7.84
C CYS A 24 13.76 17.84 -8.73
N THR A 25 13.97 17.65 -10.03
CA THR A 25 14.27 18.72 -10.99
C THR A 25 13.01 19.39 -11.54
N GLY A 26 11.85 18.77 -11.40
CA GLY A 26 10.59 19.36 -11.83
C GLY A 26 9.39 18.45 -11.62
N ALA A 27 8.19 18.96 -11.93
CA ALA A 27 6.97 18.17 -11.95
C ALA A 27 6.04 18.64 -13.07
N LYS A 28 5.46 17.69 -13.81
CA LYS A 28 4.53 17.94 -14.92
C LYS A 28 3.16 17.31 -14.59
N LYS A 29 2.08 18.07 -14.77
CA LYS A 29 0.71 17.54 -14.71
C LYS A 29 0.26 17.17 -16.13
N GLU A 30 -0.12 15.91 -16.33
CA GLU A 30 -0.67 15.41 -17.59
C GLU A 30 -2.05 14.81 -17.37
N ALA A 31 -3.01 15.17 -18.23
CA ALA A 31 -4.31 14.52 -18.26
C ALA A 31 -4.17 13.19 -19.01
N ILE A 32 -4.41 12.06 -18.34
CA ILE A 32 -4.36 10.73 -18.97
C ILE A 32 -5.74 10.35 -19.52
N PHE A 33 -6.79 10.58 -18.74
CA PHE A 33 -8.16 10.31 -19.15
C PHE A 33 -9.15 11.14 -18.32
N GLY A 34 -10.31 11.45 -18.90
CA GLY A 34 -11.37 12.19 -18.24
C GLY A 34 -11.07 13.68 -18.00
N LYS A 35 -11.88 14.30 -17.13
CA LYS A 35 -11.77 15.71 -16.74
C LYS A 35 -11.42 15.79 -15.24
N PRO A 36 -10.15 15.55 -14.86
CA PRO A 36 -9.74 15.55 -13.46
C PRO A 36 -9.90 16.94 -12.86
N ASP A 37 -10.28 17.01 -11.58
CA ASP A 37 -10.23 18.26 -10.81
C ASP A 37 -8.77 18.63 -10.56
N MET A 38 -8.29 19.66 -11.24
CA MET A 38 -6.90 20.11 -11.21
C MET A 38 -6.46 20.63 -9.84
N SER A 39 -7.40 21.02 -8.99
CA SER A 39 -7.15 21.46 -7.61
C SER A 39 -6.71 20.29 -6.72
N GLU A 40 -7.24 19.09 -6.96
CA GLU A 40 -6.91 17.89 -6.20
C GLU A 40 -5.71 17.13 -6.78
N VAL A 41 -5.23 17.49 -7.98
CA VAL A 41 -4.07 16.85 -8.61
C VAL A 41 -2.79 17.18 -7.82
N GLY A 42 -2.37 16.22 -6.99
CA GLY A 42 -1.14 16.24 -6.23
C GLY A 42 -0.70 14.85 -5.79
N THR A 43 0.55 14.71 -5.37
CA THR A 43 1.11 13.45 -4.84
C THR A 43 1.25 13.45 -3.32
N SER A 44 0.91 14.55 -2.66
CA SER A 44 1.15 14.76 -1.22
C SER A 44 0.64 13.61 -0.35
N HIS A 45 -0.56 13.11 -0.62
CA HIS A 45 -1.16 11.97 0.09
C HIS A 45 -0.35 10.68 -0.10
N VAL A 46 0.01 10.35 -1.34
CA VAL A 46 0.80 9.15 -1.67
C VAL A 46 2.21 9.25 -1.11
N GLU A 47 2.84 10.43 -1.16
CA GLU A 47 4.16 10.66 -0.61
C GLU A 47 4.17 10.57 0.91
N ARG A 48 3.15 11.12 1.56
CA ARG A 48 2.98 10.99 3.01
C ARG A 48 2.74 9.53 3.42
N GLN A 49 1.94 8.79 2.65
CA GLN A 49 1.73 7.36 2.87
C GLN A 49 3.04 6.58 2.70
N ASN A 50 3.81 6.84 1.63
CA ASN A 50 5.11 6.23 1.39
C ASN A 50 6.11 6.50 2.51
N LEU A 51 6.17 7.74 3.00
CA LEU A 51 6.99 8.07 4.16
C LEU A 51 6.53 7.29 5.40
N THR A 52 5.22 7.24 5.64
CA THR A 52 4.65 6.53 6.80
C THR A 52 4.96 5.04 6.76
N MET A 53 4.87 4.40 5.59
CA MET A 53 5.26 3.01 5.40
C MET A 53 6.76 2.83 5.68
N ARG A 54 7.63 3.67 5.11
CA ARG A 54 9.09 3.57 5.31
C ARG A 54 9.53 3.78 6.75
N MET A 55 8.82 4.61 7.50
CA MET A 55 9.09 4.86 8.92
C MET A 55 8.43 3.82 9.83
N GLY A 56 7.27 3.30 9.43
CA GLY A 56 6.48 2.35 10.21
C GLY A 56 6.87 0.88 10.03
N MET A 57 7.66 0.55 9.00
CA MET A 57 8.23 -0.78 8.83
C MET A 57 9.67 -0.72 8.29
N ARG A 58 10.53 -1.61 8.77
CA ARG A 58 11.94 -1.66 8.33
C ARG A 58 12.16 -2.31 6.97
N ARG A 59 11.14 -2.95 6.38
CA ARG A 59 11.25 -3.68 5.10
C ARG A 59 11.57 -2.79 3.90
N PHE A 60 11.28 -1.49 3.99
CA PHE A 60 11.63 -0.50 2.97
C PHE A 60 12.86 0.34 3.35
N THR A 61 13.50 0.05 4.49
CA THR A 61 14.72 0.72 4.92
C THR A 61 15.92 0.03 4.27
N ARG A 62 16.80 0.80 3.65
CA ARG A 62 18.04 0.30 3.06
C ARG A 62 19.13 0.14 4.13
N LEU A 63 20.16 -0.67 3.86
CA LEU A 63 21.30 -0.87 4.75
C LEU A 63 20.91 -1.38 6.14
N THR A 64 19.96 -2.31 6.19
CA THR A 64 19.55 -2.96 7.44
C THR A 64 19.43 -4.47 7.24
N ASN A 65 19.59 -5.22 8.32
CA ASN A 65 19.41 -6.67 8.31
C ASN A 65 17.92 -7.09 8.25
N ALA A 66 16.99 -6.14 8.35
CA ALA A 66 15.55 -6.40 8.36
C ALA A 66 14.95 -6.44 6.95
N PHE A 67 15.56 -7.21 6.03
CA PHE A 67 15.07 -7.41 4.66
C PHE A 67 14.30 -8.73 4.53
N SER A 68 13.40 -8.79 3.55
CA SER A 68 12.68 -10.03 3.22
C SER A 68 13.48 -10.84 2.21
N LYS A 69 13.81 -12.09 2.53
CA LYS A 69 14.47 -13.02 1.58
C LYS A 69 13.54 -13.47 0.45
N LYS A 70 12.23 -13.52 0.73
CA LYS A 70 11.16 -13.93 -0.17
C LYS A 70 10.21 -12.76 -0.43
N ALA A 71 9.70 -12.64 -1.65
CA ALA A 71 8.79 -11.57 -2.04
C ALA A 71 7.46 -11.66 -1.27
N GLU A 72 6.99 -12.87 -1.01
CA GLU A 72 5.77 -13.14 -0.25
C GLU A 72 5.87 -12.58 1.17
N ASN A 73 7.01 -12.77 1.84
CA ASN A 73 7.23 -12.22 3.18
C ASN A 73 7.26 -10.69 3.19
N HIS A 74 7.66 -10.06 2.09
CA HIS A 74 7.55 -8.62 1.94
C HIS A 74 6.08 -8.20 1.80
N ALA A 75 5.32 -8.89 0.95
CA ALA A 75 3.89 -8.65 0.79
C ALA A 75 3.12 -8.83 2.11
N TYR A 76 3.42 -9.87 2.90
CA TYR A 76 2.80 -10.09 4.22
C TYR A 76 3.11 -8.96 5.22
N ALA A 77 4.35 -8.46 5.24
CA ALA A 77 4.70 -7.34 6.11
C ALA A 77 3.96 -6.05 5.69
N VAL A 78 3.79 -5.82 4.39
CA VAL A 78 2.99 -4.71 3.85
C VAL A 78 1.53 -4.86 4.24
N ALA A 79 0.95 -6.06 4.10
CA ALA A 79 -0.42 -6.35 4.49
C ALA A 79 -0.67 -6.09 5.98
N LEU A 80 0.21 -6.58 6.85
CA LEU A 80 0.13 -6.36 8.31
C LEU A 80 0.19 -4.87 8.67
N HIS A 81 1.06 -4.11 8.01
CA HIS A 81 1.14 -2.67 8.23
C HIS A 81 -0.17 -1.96 7.86
N PHE A 82 -0.76 -2.27 6.71
CA PHE A 82 -2.01 -1.65 6.30
C PHE A 82 -3.18 -2.06 7.20
N MET A 83 -3.23 -3.32 7.63
CA MET A 83 -4.24 -3.79 8.58
C MET A 83 -4.15 -2.98 9.87
N HIS A 84 -2.97 -2.93 10.49
CA HIS A 84 -2.78 -2.19 11.73
C HIS A 84 -3.00 -0.67 11.56
N TYR A 85 -2.49 -0.07 10.49
CA TYR A 85 -2.61 1.37 10.24
C TYR A 85 -4.05 1.81 10.01
N ASN A 86 -4.83 1.03 9.24
CA ASN A 86 -6.19 1.42 8.87
C ASN A 86 -7.21 1.09 9.96
N PHE A 87 -7.05 -0.03 10.67
CA PHE A 87 -8.09 -0.56 11.58
C PHE A 87 -7.79 -0.31 13.06
N CYS A 88 -6.53 -0.35 13.49
CA CYS A 88 -6.17 -0.21 14.91
C CYS A 88 -5.66 1.17 15.29
N ARG A 89 -4.83 1.77 14.43
CA ARG A 89 -4.13 3.00 14.76
C ARG A 89 -5.03 4.23 14.60
N ILE A 90 -5.20 4.98 15.69
CA ILE A 90 -5.87 6.28 15.66
C ILE A 90 -5.00 7.29 14.89
N HIS A 91 -5.56 7.91 13.85
CA HIS A 91 -4.85 8.89 13.05
C HIS A 91 -4.88 10.27 13.74
N LYS A 92 -3.72 10.91 13.89
CA LYS A 92 -3.59 12.14 14.68
C LYS A 92 -4.51 13.27 14.22
N THR A 93 -4.73 13.45 12.93
CA THR A 93 -5.61 14.52 12.40
C THR A 93 -7.08 14.12 12.39
N LEU A 94 -7.38 12.84 12.12
CA LEU A 94 -8.77 12.37 12.05
C LEU A 94 -9.36 12.13 13.44
N ARG A 95 -8.52 11.92 14.46
CA ARG A 95 -8.90 11.50 15.82
C ARG A 95 -9.61 10.15 15.92
N ILE A 96 -9.85 9.50 14.78
CA ILE A 96 -10.38 8.15 14.60
C ILE A 96 -9.45 7.34 13.68
N THR A 97 -9.76 6.05 13.48
CA THR A 97 -8.99 5.21 12.55
C THR A 97 -9.38 5.51 11.09
N PRO A 98 -8.47 5.33 10.12
CA PRO A 98 -8.80 5.53 8.70
C PRO A 98 -9.99 4.69 8.23
N ALA A 99 -10.14 3.45 8.71
CA ALA A 99 -11.26 2.59 8.35
C ALA A 99 -12.60 3.13 8.90
N MET A 100 -12.61 3.75 10.09
CA MET A 100 -13.79 4.44 10.61
C MET A 100 -14.12 5.68 9.78
N ALA A 101 -13.12 6.48 9.41
CA ALA A 101 -13.33 7.66 8.57
C ALA A 101 -13.90 7.30 7.18
N ALA A 102 -13.59 6.10 6.69
CA ALA A 102 -14.14 5.53 5.46
C ALA A 102 -15.46 4.77 5.66
N ASN A 103 -16.07 4.79 6.87
CA ASN A 103 -17.29 4.07 7.23
C ASN A 103 -17.24 2.54 7.01
N LEU A 104 -16.06 1.93 7.13
CA LEU A 104 -15.90 0.48 6.99
C LEU A 104 -16.15 -0.26 8.30
N VAL A 105 -15.93 0.41 9.43
CA VAL A 105 -16.08 -0.15 10.79
C VAL A 105 -16.63 0.90 11.74
N ALA A 106 -17.42 0.48 12.72
CA ALA A 106 -18.02 1.36 13.72
C ALA A 106 -17.07 1.70 14.88
N SER A 107 -16.08 0.83 15.14
CA SER A 107 -15.15 0.94 16.27
C SER A 107 -13.72 0.59 15.84
N PRO A 108 -12.69 1.14 16.52
CA PRO A 108 -11.31 0.76 16.27
C PRO A 108 -11.08 -0.70 16.65
N TRP A 109 -10.23 -1.38 15.88
CA TRP A 109 -9.83 -2.76 16.17
C TRP A 109 -8.65 -2.79 17.13
N THR A 110 -8.55 -3.89 17.86
CA THR A 110 -7.38 -4.26 18.66
C THR A 110 -6.46 -5.20 17.87
N VAL A 111 -5.28 -5.50 18.42
CA VAL A 111 -4.40 -6.51 17.82
C VAL A 111 -5.02 -7.90 17.93
N ASP A 112 -5.77 -8.16 19.00
CA ASP A 112 -6.45 -9.44 19.22
C ASP A 112 -7.49 -9.71 18.12
N ASP A 113 -8.20 -8.68 17.66
CA ASP A 113 -9.14 -8.79 16.54
C ASP A 113 -8.43 -9.24 15.23
N ILE A 114 -7.19 -8.80 15.02
CA ILE A 114 -6.39 -9.24 13.87
C ILE A 114 -5.97 -10.70 14.02
N VAL A 115 -5.57 -11.13 15.22
CA VAL A 115 -5.18 -12.52 15.49
C VAL A 115 -6.37 -13.46 15.34
N ALA A 116 -7.55 -13.06 15.82
CA ALA A 116 -8.79 -13.82 15.70
C ALA A 116 -9.17 -14.09 14.23
N LEU A 117 -8.78 -13.23 13.27
CA LEU A 117 -8.96 -13.51 11.84
C LEU A 117 -8.12 -14.70 11.37
N VAL A 118 -6.92 -14.88 11.93
CA VAL A 118 -6.02 -15.98 11.59
C VAL A 118 -6.59 -17.28 12.17
N GLU A 119 -6.97 -17.28 13.45
CA GLU A 119 -7.60 -18.44 14.10
C GLU A 119 -8.85 -18.90 13.34
N LYS A 120 -9.73 -17.94 13.00
CA LYS A 120 -10.93 -18.23 12.20
C LYS A 120 -10.60 -18.78 10.81
N ALA A 121 -9.49 -18.36 10.20
CA ALA A 121 -9.06 -18.85 8.90
C ALA A 121 -8.46 -20.28 9.00
N GLU A 122 -7.78 -20.60 10.10
CA GLU A 122 -7.27 -21.94 10.39
C GLU A 122 -8.41 -22.93 10.72
N ASP A 123 -9.40 -22.49 11.48
CA ASP A 123 -10.60 -23.28 11.81
C ASP A 123 -11.53 -23.50 10.61
N ALA A 124 -11.42 -22.65 9.59
CA ALA A 124 -12.19 -22.78 8.36
C ALA A 124 -11.73 -24.02 7.58
N LYS A 125 -12.44 -25.15 7.77
CA LYS A 125 -12.23 -26.38 6.99
C LYS A 125 -12.16 -26.07 5.49
N PRO A 126 -11.24 -26.69 4.73
CA PRO A 126 -11.12 -26.48 3.30
C PRO A 126 -12.46 -26.81 2.63
N LYS A 127 -13.03 -25.84 1.91
CA LYS A 127 -14.28 -26.05 1.17
C LYS A 127 -14.06 -27.15 0.14
N THR A 128 -14.87 -28.20 0.18
CA THR A 128 -14.89 -29.22 -0.87
C THR A 128 -15.21 -28.52 -2.20
N ARG A 129 -14.36 -28.75 -3.21
CA ARG A 129 -14.54 -28.16 -4.54
C ARG A 129 -15.91 -28.57 -5.07
N GLY A 130 -16.76 -27.59 -5.36
CA GLY A 130 -18.05 -27.82 -6.01
C GLY A 130 -17.88 -28.35 -7.45
N PRO A 131 -18.93 -28.94 -8.03
CA PRO A 131 -18.89 -29.47 -9.40
C PRO A 131 -18.50 -28.38 -10.41
N TYR A 132 -17.76 -28.77 -11.46
CA TYR A 132 -17.32 -27.87 -12.51
C TYR A 132 -18.54 -27.24 -13.20
N LYS A 133 -18.61 -25.91 -13.25
CA LYS A 133 -19.64 -25.21 -14.03
C LYS A 133 -19.30 -25.33 -15.52
N PRO A 134 -20.09 -26.04 -16.34
CA PRO A 134 -19.85 -26.09 -17.77
C PRO A 134 -19.98 -24.67 -18.36
N ARG A 135 -19.08 -24.33 -19.28
CA ARG A 135 -19.20 -23.11 -20.09
C ARG A 135 -20.50 -23.21 -20.89
N ALA A 136 -21.48 -22.37 -20.59
CA ALA A 136 -22.61 -22.17 -21.49
C ALA A 136 -22.06 -21.67 -22.85
N LYS A 137 -22.46 -22.32 -23.95
CA LYS A 137 -22.21 -21.79 -25.30
C LYS A 137 -22.93 -20.45 -25.37
N LYS A 138 -22.16 -19.36 -25.54
CA LYS A 138 -22.77 -18.09 -25.96
C LYS A 138 -23.15 -18.29 -27.41
N ASP A 139 -24.45 -18.25 -27.71
CA ASP A 139 -24.92 -18.12 -29.07
C ASP A 139 -24.38 -16.81 -29.63
N ILE A 140 -23.48 -16.93 -30.61
CA ILE A 140 -23.03 -15.81 -31.41
C ILE A 140 -24.21 -15.49 -32.32
N SER A 141 -24.99 -14.46 -31.96
CA SER A 141 -25.92 -13.84 -32.90
C SER A 141 -25.13 -12.91 -33.81
N ASN A 142 -25.41 -13.02 -35.11
CA ASN A 142 -24.83 -12.24 -36.21
C ASN A 142 -25.09 -10.74 -36.08
#